data_AF-A0A968DKT9-F1
#
_entry.id   AF-A0A968DKT9-F1
#
_cell.length_a   1.000
_cell.length_b   1.000
_cell.length_c   1.000
_cell.angle_alpha   90.00
_cell.angle_beta   90.00
_cell.angle_gamma   90.00
#
_symmetry.space_group_name_H-M   'P 1'
#
loop_
_entity.id
_entity.type
_entity.pdbx_description
1 polymer ?
#
loop_
_entity_poly.entity_id
_entity_poly.type
_entity_poly.pdbx_seq_one_letter_code
_entity_poly.pdbx_strand_id
1 'polypeptide(L)'
;FQAGNYVIEDLGSTNGTYINGQRLTGPHVLQPGDYVMLGDAVGVTYESTAYDPNATMVSSPMKPSTQPPQPQVSVPSPAQPQQQFQSPPAPTYSGQVPQGPPPAPD
;
A
#
# COMPACT_ATOMS: atom_id res chain seq x y z
N PHE A 1 -14.39 5.30 -26.73
CA PHE A 1 -13.77 4.58 -25.60
C PHE A 1 -12.74 5.52 -24.98
N GLN A 2 -13.01 6.06 -23.79
CA GLN A 2 -12.04 6.91 -23.10
C GLN A 2 -10.92 5.98 -22.62
N ALA A 3 -9.76 6.08 -23.27
CA ALA A 3 -8.57 5.32 -22.90
C ALA A 3 -8.14 5.74 -21.49
N GLY A 4 -8.35 4.88 -20.49
CA GLY A 4 -7.89 5.10 -19.12
C GLY A 4 -8.78 4.54 -18.02
N ASN A 5 -10.05 4.25 -18.30
CA ASN A 5 -10.98 3.81 -17.26
C ASN A 5 -11.18 2.28 -17.32
N TYR A 6 -10.89 1.59 -16.23
CA TYR A 6 -11.15 0.15 -16.09
C TYR A 6 -12.57 -0.07 -15.57
N VAL A 7 -13.24 -1.12 -16.08
CA VAL A 7 -14.57 -1.51 -15.64
C VAL A 7 -14.50 -2.91 -15.06
N ILE A 8 -15.10 -3.11 -13.90
CA ILE A 8 -15.25 -4.40 -13.25
C ILE A 8 -16.71 -4.85 -13.33
N GLU A 9 -16.91 -6.15 -13.57
CA GLU A 9 -18.22 -6.79 -13.65
C GLU A 9 -18.15 -8.17 -13.00
N ASP A 10 -19.20 -8.55 -12.26
CA ASP A 10 -19.34 -9.87 -11.67
C ASP A 10 -20.16 -10.77 -12.61
N LEU A 11 -19.56 -11.87 -13.09
CA LEU A 11 -20.17 -12.79 -14.07
C LEU A 11 -21.00 -13.89 -13.41
N GLY A 12 -21.49 -13.67 -12.19
CA GLY A 12 -22.22 -14.66 -11.40
C GLY A 12 -21.30 -15.51 -10.53
N SER A 13 -20.29 -14.88 -9.91
CA SER A 13 -19.46 -15.57 -8.92
C SER A 13 -20.30 -16.12 -7.76
N THR A 14 -19.95 -17.32 -7.29
CA THR A 14 -20.68 -18.03 -6.22
C THR A 14 -20.76 -17.19 -4.93
N ASN A 15 -19.65 -16.53 -4.56
CA ASN A 15 -19.55 -15.77 -3.31
C ASN A 15 -19.76 -14.25 -3.50
N GLY A 16 -19.87 -13.79 -4.75
CA GLY A 16 -20.02 -12.38 -5.11
C GLY A 16 -18.69 -11.61 -5.19
N THR A 17 -18.74 -10.50 -5.92
CA THR A 17 -17.72 -9.44 -5.89
C THR A 17 -18.26 -8.24 -5.12
N TYR A 18 -17.43 -7.57 -4.32
CA TYR A 18 -17.82 -6.42 -3.52
C TYR A 18 -16.86 -5.25 -3.77
N ILE A 19 -17.38 -4.03 -3.70
CA ILE A 19 -16.60 -2.79 -3.78
C ILE A 19 -16.93 -1.97 -2.54
N ASN A 20 -15.90 -1.62 -1.76
CA ASN A 20 -16.04 -0.85 -0.52
C ASN A 20 -17.09 -1.46 0.44
N GLY A 21 -17.16 -2.79 0.48
CA GLY A 21 -18.11 -3.56 1.30
C GLY A 21 -19.52 -3.72 0.72
N GLN A 22 -19.81 -3.15 -0.44
CA GLN A 22 -21.11 -3.29 -1.12
C GLN A 22 -21.02 -4.31 -2.24
N ARG A 23 -22.01 -5.22 -2.34
CA ARG A 23 -22.04 -6.24 -3.39
C ARG A 23 -22.25 -5.59 -4.75
N LEU A 24 -21.45 -5.99 -5.73
CA LEU A 24 -21.55 -5.51 -7.11
C LEU A 24 -22.81 -6.09 -7.77
N THR A 25 -23.63 -5.24 -8.36
CA THR A 25 -24.89 -5.63 -9.02
C THR A 25 -24.88 -5.42 -10.53
N GLY A 26 -23.79 -4.88 -11.08
CA GLY A 26 -23.61 -4.61 -12.51
C GLY A 26 -22.23 -4.00 -12.78
N PRO A 27 -21.96 -3.59 -14.03
CA PRO A 27 -20.67 -2.97 -14.37
C PRO A 27 -20.38 -1.73 -13.52
N HIS A 28 -19.18 -1.65 -12.96
CA HIS A 28 -18.70 -0.51 -12.18
C HIS A 28 -17.39 0.01 -12.76
N VAL A 29 -17.29 1.33 -12.95
CA VAL A 29 -16.06 1.99 -13.39
C VAL A 29 -15.16 2.17 -12.17
N LEU A 30 -14.04 1.45 -12.13
CA LEU A 30 -13.10 1.50 -11.00
C LEU A 30 -12.53 2.90 -10.81
N GLN A 31 -12.55 3.38 -9.57
CA GLN A 31 -11.93 4.63 -9.14
C GLN A 31 -10.71 4.33 -8.27
N PRO A 32 -9.60 5.09 -8.41
CA PRO A 32 -8.43 4.90 -7.56
C PRO A 32 -8.80 4.95 -6.07
N GLY A 33 -8.35 3.95 -5.32
CA GLY A 33 -8.71 3.74 -3.92
C GLY A 33 -9.88 2.78 -3.69
N ASP A 34 -10.61 2.36 -4.73
CA ASP A 34 -11.67 1.35 -4.59
C ASP A 34 -11.09 0.05 -4.01
N TYR A 35 -11.66 -0.42 -2.91
CA TYR A 35 -11.32 -1.71 -2.32
C TYR A 35 -12.26 -2.78 -2.86
N VAL A 36 -11.71 -3.67 -3.69
CA VAL A 36 -12.44 -4.77 -4.32
C VAL A 36 -12.22 -6.04 -3.53
N MET A 37 -13.31 -6.71 -3.15
CA MET A 37 -13.27 -8.04 -2.55
C MET A 37 -13.84 -9.09 -3.51
N LEU A 38 -13.12 -10.19 -3.67
CA LEU A 38 -13.57 -11.39 -4.36
C LEU A 38 -13.99 -12.41 -3.30
N GLY A 39 -15.30 -12.62 -3.16
CA GLY A 39 -15.87 -13.32 -2.01
C GLY A 39 -15.49 -12.63 -0.70
N ASP A 40 -15.14 -13.44 0.29
CA ASP A 40 -14.78 -13.05 1.66
C ASP A 40 -13.28 -13.18 1.98
N ALA A 41 -12.49 -13.76 1.08
CA ALA A 41 -11.11 -14.14 1.36
C ALA A 41 -10.06 -13.24 0.70
N VAL A 42 -10.34 -12.66 -0.46
CA VAL A 42 -9.34 -11.93 -1.26
C VAL A 42 -9.78 -10.49 -1.45
N GLY A 43 -8.95 -9.54 -1.04
CA GLY A 43 -9.19 -8.12 -1.22
C GLY A 43 -8.01 -7.41 -1.86
N VAL A 44 -8.28 -6.53 -2.82
CA VAL A 44 -7.29 -5.72 -3.53
C VAL A 44 -7.75 -4.27 -3.62
N THR A 45 -6.83 -3.32 -3.50
CA THR A 45 -7.12 -1.90 -3.75
C THR A 45 -6.77 -1.57 -5.18
N TYR A 46 -7.70 -0.95 -5.91
CA TYR A 46 -7.41 -0.46 -7.25
C TYR A 46 -6.60 0.84 -7.15
N GLU A 47 -5.38 0.82 -7.66
CA GLU A 47 -4.56 2.01 -7.82
C GLU A 47 -4.42 2.31 -9.31
N SER A 48 -4.66 3.56 -9.70
CA SER A 48 -4.32 4.04 -11.05
C SER A 48 -3.13 4.98 -10.92
N THR A 49 -1.97 4.55 -11.39
CA THR A 49 -0.95 5.52 -11.81
C THR A 49 -1.46 6.11 -13.12
N ALA A 50 -1.68 7.43 -13.17
CA ALA A 50 -1.87 8.08 -14.45
C ALA A 50 -0.61 7.78 -15.28
N TYR A 51 -0.70 6.83 -16.21
CA TYR A 51 0.40 6.52 -17.11
C TYR A 51 0.50 7.69 -18.08
N ASP A 52 1.35 8.66 -17.75
CA ASP A 52 1.76 9.70 -18.68
C ASP A 52 2.92 9.16 -19.52
N PRO A 53 2.71 8.79 -20.80
CA PRO A 53 3.78 8.32 -21.67
C PRO A 53 4.86 9.38 -21.92
N ASN A 54 4.66 10.63 -21.49
CA ASN A 54 5.64 11.73 -21.57
C ASN A 54 6.28 12.09 -20.23
N ALA A 55 6.02 11.34 -19.14
CA ALA A 55 6.68 11.56 -17.86
C ALA A 55 8.19 11.25 -17.96
N THR A 56 8.98 12.26 -18.35
CA THR A 56 10.43 12.27 -18.17
C THR A 56 10.67 12.31 -16.67
N MET A 57 11.14 11.21 -16.08
CA MET A 57 11.56 11.18 -14.68
C MET A 57 12.76 12.10 -14.48
N VAL A 58 12.51 13.36 -14.14
CA VAL A 58 13.53 14.26 -13.59
C VAL A 58 13.55 14.00 -12.08
N SER A 59 14.59 13.33 -11.62
CA SER A 59 14.94 13.32 -10.21
C SER A 59 15.05 14.76 -9.70
N SER A 60 14.41 15.02 -8.56
CA SER A 60 14.25 16.30 -7.88
C SER A 60 15.37 17.32 -8.17
N PRO A 61 15.07 18.56 -8.61
CA PRO A 61 16.08 19.60 -8.55
C PRO A 61 16.43 19.83 -7.07
N MET A 62 17.71 19.70 -6.75
CA MET A 62 18.29 20.22 -5.52
C MET A 62 17.77 21.65 -5.32
N LYS A 63 17.05 21.90 -4.22
CA LYS A 63 16.63 23.26 -3.84
C LYS A 63 17.87 24.15 -3.79
N PRO A 64 17.98 25.23 -4.58
CA PRO A 64 18.99 26.25 -4.34
C PRO A 64 18.55 27.00 -3.06
N SER A 65 19.24 26.79 -1.95
CA SER A 65 19.07 27.59 -0.75
C SER A 65 19.61 29.00 -1.00
N THR A 66 18.74 29.95 -1.36
CA THR A 66 19.05 31.39 -1.32
C THR A 66 18.39 32.03 -0.10
N GLN A 67 18.92 31.74 1.09
CA GLN A 67 18.56 32.46 2.30
C GLN A 67 19.46 33.71 2.43
N PRO A 68 18.91 34.92 2.62
CA PRO A 68 19.71 36.10 2.98
C PRO A 68 20.46 35.85 4.31
N PRO A 69 21.66 36.43 4.52
CA PRO A 69 22.36 36.28 5.79
C PRO A 69 21.56 36.99 6.90
N GLN A 70 20.79 36.21 7.66
CA GLN A 70 20.25 36.66 8.94
C GLN A 70 21.40 36.66 9.96
N PRO A 71 21.56 37.71 10.79
CA PRO A 71 22.50 37.66 11.90
C PRO A 71 22.16 36.45 12.77
N GLN A 72 23.09 35.49 12.84
CA GLN A 72 22.95 34.31 13.67
C GLN A 72 22.97 34.74 15.13
N VAL A 73 21.78 34.99 15.70
CA VAL A 73 21.63 35.02 17.16
C VAL A 73 21.84 33.57 17.60
N SER A 74 23.01 33.29 18.17
CA SER A 74 23.40 32.00 18.68
C SER A 74 22.49 31.61 19.85
N VAL A 75 21.38 30.94 19.55
CA VAL A 75 20.69 30.13 20.54
C VAL A 75 21.53 28.86 20.76
N PRO A 76 21.99 28.56 21.98
CA PRO A 76 22.53 27.23 22.25
C PRO A 76 21.38 26.24 22.08
N SER A 77 21.53 25.31 21.14
CA SER A 77 20.63 24.16 21.02
C SER A 77 20.56 23.46 22.38
N PRO A 78 19.38 23.25 22.98
CA PRO A 78 19.26 22.20 23.97
C PRO A 78 19.59 20.89 23.26
N ALA A 79 20.59 20.16 23.77
CA ALA A 79 20.91 18.83 23.29
C ALA A 79 19.64 17.98 23.38
N GLN A 80 18.97 17.75 22.25
CA GLN A 80 17.96 16.72 22.19
C GLN A 80 18.67 15.40 22.47
N PRO A 81 18.27 14.61 23.49
CA PRO A 81 18.82 13.29 23.66
C PRO A 81 18.55 12.53 22.36
N GLN A 82 19.60 12.15 21.65
CA GLN A 82 19.52 11.25 20.52
C GLN A 82 18.94 9.96 21.07
N GLN A 83 17.63 9.76 20.93
CA GLN A 83 17.02 8.47 21.19
C GLN A 83 17.60 7.54 20.14
N GLN A 84 18.58 6.76 20.57
CA GLN A 84 19.20 5.70 19.82
C GLN A 84 18.06 4.82 19.32
N PHE A 85 17.77 4.88 18.01
CA PHE A 85 16.87 3.93 17.37
C PHE A 85 17.52 2.54 17.48
N GLN A 86 17.31 1.86 18.59
CA GLN A 86 17.62 0.45 18.71
C GLN A 86 16.58 -0.27 17.87
N SER A 87 17.04 -0.91 16.80
CA SER A 87 16.21 -1.82 16.02
C SER A 87 15.59 -2.86 16.96
N PRO A 88 14.28 -3.15 16.89
CA PRO A 88 13.74 -4.29 17.61
C PRO A 88 14.45 -5.57 17.13
N PRO A 89 14.70 -6.54 18.02
CA PRO A 89 15.21 -7.84 17.59
C PRO A 89 14.20 -8.49 16.64
N ALA A 90 14.70 -9.13 15.58
CA ALA A 90 13.86 -9.94 14.70
C ALA A 90 13.12 -11.00 15.53
N PRO A 91 11.85 -11.32 15.22
CA PRO A 91 11.17 -12.41 15.89
C PRO A 91 11.90 -13.72 15.57
N THR A 92 12.48 -14.35 16.59
CA THR A 92 12.93 -15.74 16.52
C THR A 92 11.68 -16.61 16.39
N TYR A 93 11.34 -17.02 15.17
CA TYR A 93 10.29 -17.99 14.93
C TYR A 93 10.75 -19.36 15.42
N SER A 94 10.46 -19.70 16.68
CA SER A 94 10.57 -21.06 17.20
C SER A 94 9.23 -21.78 17.00
N GLY A 95 8.83 -21.93 15.74
CA GLY A 95 7.63 -22.67 15.39
C GLY A 95 7.96 -24.15 15.22
N GLN A 96 7.77 -24.93 16.28
CA GLN A 96 7.62 -26.38 16.18
C GLN A 96 6.46 -26.66 15.23
N VAL A 97 6.73 -27.39 14.15
CA VAL A 97 5.67 -27.95 13.30
C VAL A 97 4.90 -28.98 14.13
N PRO A 98 3.57 -28.86 14.29
CA PRO A 98 2.76 -29.96 14.80
C PRO A 98 2.91 -31.14 13.84
N GLN A 99 3.28 -32.32 14.37
CA GLN A 99 3.28 -33.53 13.55
C GLN A 99 1.85 -33.81 13.08
N GLY A 100 1.68 -34.07 11.78
CA GLY A 100 0.40 -34.42 11.19
C GLY A 100 -0.19 -35.70 11.81
N PRO A 101 -1.50 -35.96 11.59
CA PRO A 101 -2.17 -37.13 12.15
C PRO A 101 -1.48 -38.43 11.71
N PRO A 102 -1.46 -39.47 12.56
CA PRO A 102 -0.85 -40.76 12.21
C PRO A 102 -1.58 -41.40 11.02
N PRO A 103 -0.86 -42.19 10.19
CA PRO A 103 -1.48 -42.90 9.07
C PRO A 103 -2.54 -43.89 9.57
N ALA A 104 -3.60 -44.05 8.79
CA ALA A 104 -4.65 -45.04 9.05
C ALA A 104 -4.09 -46.47 8.94
N PRO A 105 -4.55 -47.42 9.77
CA PRO A 105 -4.19 -48.83 9.61
C PRO A 105 -4.84 -49.43 8.34
N ASP A 106 -4.15 -50.41 7.75
CA ASP A 106 -4.44 -51.15 6.51
C ASP A 106 -5.88 -51.67 6.38
#